data_AF-A0A1I4NE39-F1
#
_entry.id   AF-A0A1I4NE39-F1
#
_cell.length_a   1.000
_cell.length_b   1.000
_cell.length_c   1.000
_cell.angle_alpha   90.00
_cell.angle_beta   90.00
_cell.angle_gamma   90.00
#
_symmetry.space_group_name_H-M   'P 1'
#
loop_
_entity.id
_entity.type
_entity.pdbx_description
1 polymer ?
#
loop_
_entity_poly.entity_id
_entity_poly.type
_entity_poly.pdbx_seq_one_letter_code
_entity_poly.pdbx_strand_id
1 'polypeptide(L)'
;MTDETYVNRNKKDQQLDQFRVDDNGKKLTTNQVLNVTEDEFSLKAGESGPTLMEDFHFREKMTHFDHERIPERVVHARGFAAHGEFQLTMNI
;
A
#
# COMPACT_ATOMS: atom_id res chain seq x y z
N MET A 1 -1.56 9.08 19.63
CA MET A 1 -2.58 10.16 19.58
C MET A 1 -3.71 9.59 18.74
N THR A 2 -4.78 9.13 19.36
CA THR A 2 -5.91 8.50 18.67
C THR A 2 -6.66 9.57 17.89
N ASP A 3 -6.62 9.49 16.55
CA ASP A 3 -7.36 10.40 15.68
C ASP A 3 -8.84 9.98 15.69
N GLU A 4 -9.54 10.33 16.77
CA GLU A 4 -10.98 10.14 16.93
C GLU A 4 -11.73 11.23 16.17
N THR A 5 -11.69 11.19 14.84
CA THR A 5 -12.77 11.74 14.04
C THR A 5 -13.91 10.72 14.04
N TYR A 6 -14.95 10.97 14.85
CA TYR A 6 -16.22 10.25 14.78
C TYR A 6 -16.92 10.59 13.44
N VAL A 7 -16.39 10.05 12.35
CA VAL A 7 -17.04 10.04 11.06
C VAL A 7 -18.20 9.05 11.17
N ASN A 8 -19.42 9.48 10.83
CA ASN A 8 -20.55 8.58 10.67
C ASN A 8 -20.21 7.60 9.53
N ARG A 9 -19.67 6.42 9.89
CA ARG A 9 -19.13 5.45 8.93
C ARG A 9 -20.28 4.66 8.30
N ASN A 10 -20.43 4.82 6.99
CA ASN A 10 -21.41 4.05 6.22
C ASN A 10 -21.03 2.55 6.15
N LYS A 11 -21.98 1.70 5.73
CA LYS A 11 -21.75 0.25 5.61
C LYS A 11 -20.58 -0.11 4.70
N LYS A 12 -20.32 0.71 3.66
CA LYS A 12 -19.22 0.46 2.74
C LYS A 12 -17.86 0.74 3.39
N ASP A 13 -17.75 1.80 4.18
CA ASP A 13 -16.52 2.15 4.89
C ASP A 13 -16.16 1.06 5.91
N GLN A 14 -17.14 0.58 6.68
CA GLN A 14 -16.96 -0.54 7.62
C GLN A 14 -16.51 -1.82 6.90
N GLN A 15 -17.06 -2.12 5.71
CA GLN A 15 -16.62 -3.27 4.93
C GLN A 15 -15.13 -3.17 4.51
N LEU A 16 -14.60 -1.96 4.32
CA LEU A 16 -13.21 -1.76 3.90
C LEU A 16 -12.22 -1.95 5.05
N ASP A 17 -12.67 -1.91 6.31
CA ASP A 17 -11.80 -2.11 7.48
C ASP A 17 -11.05 -3.45 7.43
N GLN A 18 -11.61 -4.49 6.80
CA GLN A 18 -10.94 -5.78 6.63
C GLN A 18 -9.69 -5.73 5.71
N PHE A 19 -9.54 -4.67 4.92
CA PHE A 19 -8.43 -4.47 3.96
C PHE A 19 -7.53 -3.28 4.34
N ARG A 20 -7.86 -2.55 5.42
CA ARG A 20 -7.01 -1.47 5.94
C ARG A 20 -5.85 -2.10 6.72
N VAL A 21 -4.65 -1.59 6.47
CA VAL A 21 -3.43 -2.02 7.17
C VAL A 21 -2.92 -0.82 8.00
N ASP A 22 -2.64 -1.06 9.27
CA ASP A 22 -1.97 -0.11 10.17
C ASP A 22 -0.58 -0.65 10.52
N ASP A 23 0.46 0.11 10.20
CA ASP A 23 1.86 -0.29 10.38
C ASP A 23 2.52 0.31 11.62
N ASN A 24 1.76 1.04 12.45
CA ASN A 24 2.30 1.66 13.67
C ASN A 24 2.91 0.62 14.62
N GLY A 25 4.22 0.75 14.88
CA GLY A 25 4.98 -0.13 15.76
C GLY A 25 5.27 -1.53 15.19
N LYS A 26 4.94 -1.79 13.92
CA LYS A 26 5.29 -3.04 13.24
C LYS A 26 6.70 -2.99 12.67
N LYS A 27 7.32 -4.17 12.51
CA LYS A 27 8.61 -4.31 11.85
C LYS A 27 8.43 -4.30 10.34
N LEU A 28 9.43 -3.79 9.62
CA LEU A 28 9.50 -3.94 8.17
C LEU A 28 9.69 -5.42 7.82
N THR A 29 8.88 -5.91 6.88
CA THR A 29 8.97 -7.29 6.38
C THR A 29 8.92 -7.32 4.86
N THR A 30 9.37 -8.42 4.27
CA THR A 30 9.05 -8.78 2.87
C THR A 30 7.57 -9.19 2.77
N ASN A 31 7.08 -9.37 1.54
CA ASN A 31 5.70 -9.80 1.28
C ASN A 31 5.41 -11.23 1.77
N GLN A 32 6.43 -12.05 1.99
CA GLN A 32 6.33 -13.38 2.62
C GLN A 32 6.64 -13.33 4.12
N VAL A 33 6.54 -12.16 4.73
CA VAL A 33 6.61 -11.96 6.19
C VAL A 33 7.99 -12.30 6.77
N LEU A 34 9.06 -12.11 5.99
CA LEU A 34 10.42 -12.18 6.51
C LEU A 34 10.84 -10.82 7.04
N ASN A 35 11.35 -10.76 8.27
CA ASN A 35 11.83 -9.49 8.85
C ASN A 35 13.01 -8.95 8.05
N VAL A 36 12.95 -7.66 7.71
CA VAL A 36 14.03 -6.93 7.04
C VAL A 36 14.88 -6.25 8.10
N THR A 37 16.18 -6.52 8.09
CA THR A 37 17.14 -5.92 9.05
C THR A 37 17.87 -4.71 8.47
N GLU A 38 17.97 -4.62 7.16
CA GLU A 38 18.70 -3.59 6.40
C GLU A 38 17.87 -3.25 5.14
N ASP A 39 17.58 -1.98 4.90
CA ASP A 39 16.74 -1.50 3.79
C ASP A 39 17.40 -0.36 2.99
N GLU A 40 18.56 0.14 3.43
CA GLU A 40 19.30 1.23 2.79
C GLU A 40 20.32 0.70 1.77
N PHE A 41 20.90 -0.48 2.02
CA PHE A 41 21.98 -1.03 1.21
C PHE A 41 21.63 -2.40 0.61
N SER A 42 22.00 -2.59 -0.66
CA SER A 42 21.98 -3.90 -1.30
C SER A 42 23.09 -4.82 -0.76
N LEU A 43 22.83 -6.12 -0.81
CA LEU A 43 23.83 -7.16 -0.55
C LEU A 43 24.88 -7.17 -1.68
N LYS A 44 26.15 -7.02 -1.31
CA LYS A 44 27.29 -6.88 -2.24
C LYS A 44 28.42 -7.86 -1.94
N ALA A 45 29.21 -8.20 -2.96
CA ALA A 45 30.46 -8.96 -2.82
C ALA A 45 31.59 -8.07 -2.23
N GLY A 46 31.47 -7.72 -0.94
CA GLY A 46 32.33 -6.73 -0.27
C GLY A 46 31.73 -5.32 -0.31
N GLU A 47 32.30 -4.41 0.48
CA GLU A 47 31.75 -3.05 0.70
C GLU A 47 31.55 -2.25 -0.60
N SER A 48 32.55 -2.30 -1.50
CA SER A 48 32.54 -1.65 -2.82
C SER A 48 32.43 -2.66 -3.98
N GLY A 49 31.89 -3.85 -3.72
CA GLY A 49 31.73 -4.90 -4.71
C GLY A 49 30.41 -4.82 -5.50
N PRO A 50 30.23 -5.67 -6.52
CA PRO A 50 28.96 -5.78 -7.23
C PRO A 50 27.84 -6.33 -6.33
N THR A 51 26.59 -5.94 -6.62
CA THR A 51 25.38 -6.49 -5.97
C THR A 51 25.20 -7.97 -6.33
N LEU A 52 24.81 -8.78 -5.35
CA LEU A 52 24.58 -10.20 -5.52
C LEU A 52 23.14 -10.50 -5.98
N MET A 53 22.99 -11.44 -6.91
CA MET A 53 21.66 -11.88 -7.38
C MET A 53 20.84 -12.62 -6.31
N GLU A 54 21.49 -13.13 -5.27
CA GLU A 54 20.80 -13.80 -4.15
C GLU A 54 20.05 -12.83 -3.23
N ASP A 55 20.24 -11.52 -3.39
CA ASP A 55 19.50 -10.49 -2.67
C ASP A 55 18.01 -10.50 -3.06
N PHE A 56 17.23 -11.31 -2.35
CA PHE A 56 15.81 -11.46 -2.61
C PHE A 56 14.99 -10.27 -2.11
N HIS A 57 15.42 -9.60 -1.03
CA HIS A 57 14.75 -8.42 -0.50
C HIS A 57 14.78 -7.28 -1.51
N PHE A 58 15.98 -6.96 -2.03
CA PHE A 58 16.16 -5.95 -3.06
C PHE A 58 15.35 -6.27 -4.32
N ARG A 59 15.45 -7.50 -4.82
CA ARG A 59 14.73 -7.91 -6.03
C ARG A 59 13.23 -7.85 -5.87
N GLU A 60 12.70 -8.27 -4.74
CA GLU A 60 11.26 -8.20 -4.49
C GLU A 60 10.77 -6.76 -4.47
N LYS A 61 11.45 -5.88 -3.72
CA LYS A 61 11.11 -4.46 -3.63
C LYS A 61 11.11 -3.78 -5.00
N MET A 62 12.16 -4.01 -5.79
CA MET A 62 12.27 -3.48 -7.15
C MET A 62 11.23 -4.07 -8.09
N THR A 63 10.96 -5.37 -8.00
CA THR A 63 9.93 -6.01 -8.85
C THR A 63 8.55 -5.43 -8.56
N HIS A 64 8.21 -5.19 -7.29
CA HIS A 64 6.93 -4.55 -6.95
C HIS A 64 6.85 -3.14 -7.54
N PHE A 65 7.91 -2.34 -7.38
CA PHE A 65 7.99 -0.98 -7.92
C PHE A 65 7.85 -0.93 -9.44
N ASP A 66 8.58 -1.78 -10.16
CA ASP A 66 8.58 -1.84 -11.63
C ASP A 66 7.18 -2.15 -12.20
N HIS A 67 6.30 -2.78 -11.41
CA HIS A 67 4.96 -3.21 -11.82
C HIS A 67 3.82 -2.43 -11.13
N GLU A 68 4.09 -1.27 -10.52
CA GLU A 68 3.03 -0.45 -9.88
C GLU A 68 2.02 0.13 -10.87
N ARG A 69 2.43 0.32 -12.14
CA ARG A 69 1.58 0.93 -13.15
C ARG A 69 0.62 -0.10 -13.75
N ILE A 70 -0.67 0.22 -13.68
CA ILE A 70 -1.74 -0.46 -14.40
C ILE A 70 -2.29 0.42 -15.52
N PRO A 71 -2.89 -0.15 -16.57
CA PRO A 71 -3.53 0.64 -17.62
C PRO A 71 -4.58 1.60 -17.05
N GLU A 72 -4.59 2.82 -17.57
CA GLU A 72 -5.60 3.81 -17.22
C GLU A 72 -6.94 3.52 -17.90
N ARG A 73 -8.02 4.17 -17.43
CA ARG A 73 -9.33 4.09 -18.10
C ARG A 73 -9.22 4.71 -19.49
N VAL A 74 -9.81 4.04 -20.50
CA VAL A 74 -9.82 4.49 -21.91
C VAL A 74 -10.33 5.93 -22.05
N VAL A 75 -11.32 6.31 -21.24
CA VAL A 75 -11.84 7.68 -21.14
C VAL A 75 -11.97 8.06 -19.66
N HIS A 76 -11.96 9.37 -19.38
CA HIS A 76 -11.93 9.89 -18.00
C HIS A 76 -10.75 9.38 -17.17
N ALA A 77 -9.57 9.27 -17.78
CA ALA A 77 -8.33 8.83 -17.11
C ALA A 77 -7.97 9.73 -15.91
N ARG A 78 -8.20 11.04 -16.03
CA ARG A 78 -7.98 12.01 -14.94
C ARG A 78 -9.28 12.30 -14.18
N GLY A 79 -9.28 12.04 -12.89
CA GLY A 79 -10.40 12.34 -11.99
C GLY A 79 -10.00 12.29 -10.52
N PHE A 80 -10.86 12.84 -9.66
CA PHE A 80 -10.76 12.80 -8.20
C PHE A 80 -12.04 12.20 -7.63
N ALA A 81 -11.97 11.55 -6.47
CA ALA A 81 -13.09 10.85 -5.86
C ALA A 81 -13.16 11.08 -4.34
N ALA A 82 -14.37 11.05 -3.80
CA ALA A 82 -14.67 11.06 -2.37
C ALA A 82 -15.83 10.08 -2.08
N HIS A 83 -15.82 9.46 -0.91
CA HIS A 83 -16.93 8.65 -0.43
C HIS A 83 -18.05 9.54 0.14
N GLY A 84 -19.29 9.07 0.06
CA GLY A 84 -20.46 9.75 0.60
C GLY A 84 -21.67 8.82 0.64
N GLU A 85 -22.84 9.40 0.92
CA GLU A 85 -24.12 8.71 0.92
C GLU A 85 -25.14 9.48 0.09
N PHE A 86 -26.11 8.75 -0.45
CA PHE A 86 -27.27 9.32 -1.13
C PHE A 86 -28.51 9.08 -0.27
N GLN A 87 -29.32 10.12 -0.07
CA GLN A 87 -30.59 10.04 0.66
C GLN A 87 -31.72 10.59 -0.22
N LEU A 88 -32.73 9.76 -0.46
CA LEU A 88 -33.96 10.18 -1.13
C LEU A 88 -34.87 10.91 -0.13
N THR A 89 -35.33 12.11 -0.49
CA THR A 89 -36.18 12.93 0.39
C THR A 89 -37.67 12.63 0.22
N MET A 90 -38.10 12.29 -0.99
CA MET A 90 -39.48 11.94 -1.32
C MET A 90 -39.47 10.87 -2.41
N ASN A 91 -40.47 9.99 -2.40
CA ASN A 91 -40.62 8.98 -3.44
C ASN A 91 -40.95 9.64 -4.78
N ILE A 92 -40.41 9.07 -5.86
CA ILE A 92 -40.76 9.42 -7.25
C ILE A 92 -42.17 8.93 -7.58
#